data_AF-A0A821GH80-F1
#
_entry.id   AF-A0A821GH80-F1
#
_cell.length_a   1.000
_cell.length_b   1.000
_cell.length_c   1.000
_cell.angle_alpha   90.00
_cell.angle_beta   90.00
_cell.angle_gamma   90.00
#
_symmetry.space_group_name_H-M   'P 1'
#
loop_
_entity.id
_entity.type
_entity.pdbx_description
1 polymer ?
#
loop_
_entity_poly.entity_id
_entity_poly.type
_entity_poly.pdbx_seq_one_letter_code
_entity_poly.pdbx_strand_id
1 'polypeptide(L)' 'MSSTNGLTSSITIYGGLPIFICGTLGNLLNIRLLWRTRRNPCAFIFLITSFINCIVLFYGLFTRILSV' A
#
# COMPACT_ATOMS: atom_id res chain seq x y z
N MET A 1 24.92 15.95 11.95
CA MET A 1 23.56 15.74 11.40
C MET A 1 23.52 14.74 10.23
N SER A 2 24.52 13.85 10.03
CA SER A 2 24.51 12.87 8.92
C SER A 2 23.99 11.48 9.28
N SER A 3 24.07 11.04 10.56
CA SER A 3 23.64 9.69 10.95
C SER A 3 22.13 9.45 10.90
N THR A 4 21.30 10.48 11.06
CA THR A 4 19.83 10.35 11.04
C THR A 4 19.30 10.03 9.64
N ASN A 5 19.98 10.52 8.59
CA ASN A 5 19.53 10.34 7.22
C ASN A 5 19.76 8.89 6.75
N GLY A 6 20.92 8.31 7.04
CA GLY A 6 21.20 6.91 6.73
C GLY A 6 20.27 5.92 7.45
N LEU A 7 19.95 6.19 8.72
CA LEU A 7 19.02 5.35 9.49
C LEU A 7 17.60 5.41 8.91
N THR A 8 17.15 6.61 8.51
CA THR A 8 15.83 6.83 7.91
C THR A 8 15.71 6.13 6.55
N SER A 9 16.77 6.17 5.73
CA SER A 9 16.84 5.45 4.46
C SER A 9 16.72 3.93 4.65
N SER A 10 17.48 3.36 5.60
CA SER A 10 17.39 1.92 5.90
C SER A 10 15.99 1.52 6.38
N ILE A 11 15.38 2.27 7.30
CA ILE A 11 14.02 1.96 7.80
C ILE A 11 13.00 2.05 6.66
N THR A 12 13.12 3.04 5.78
CA THR A 12 12.20 3.23 4.65
C THR A 12 12.28 2.09 3.65
N ILE A 13 13.48 1.60 3.34
CA ILE A 13 13.65 0.47 2.43
C ILE A 13 13.23 -0.84 3.11
N TYR A 14 13.83 -1.18 4.26
CA TYR A 14 13.60 -2.48 4.92
C TYR A 14 12.20 -2.62 5.52
N GLY A 15 11.61 -1.52 5.99
CA GLY A 15 10.23 -1.50 6.49
C GLY A 15 9.21 -1.23 5.38
N GLY A 16 9.50 -0.29 4.49
CA GLY A 16 8.55 0.12 3.45
C GLY A 16 8.36 -0.91 2.34
N LEU A 17 9.43 -1.58 1.89
CA LEU A 17 9.34 -2.57 0.81
C LEU A 17 8.39 -3.75 1.14
N PRO A 18 8.49 -4.43 2.30
CA PRO A 18 7.55 -5.52 2.62
C PRO A 18 6.12 -5.00 2.81
N ILE A 19 5.93 -3.82 3.39
CA ILE A 19 4.59 -3.19 3.53
C ILE A 19 4.00 -2.91 2.14
N PHE A 20 4.82 -2.42 1.20
CA PHE A 20 4.40 -2.16 -0.17
C PHE A 20 3.98 -3.45 -0.88
N ILE A 21 4.78 -4.51 -0.81
CA ILE A 21 4.49 -5.79 -1.47
C ILE A 21 3.23 -6.43 -0.86
N CYS A 22 3.20 -6.62 0.47
CA CYS A 22 2.06 -7.23 1.15
C CYS A 22 0.78 -6.40 1.00
N GLY A 23 0.90 -5.07 1.13
CA GLY A 23 -0.22 -4.15 0.95
C GLY A 23 -0.78 -4.19 -0.47
N THR A 24 0.08 -4.20 -1.48
CA THR A 24 -0.37 -4.23 -2.89
C THR A 24 -1.05 -5.57 -3.21
N LEU A 25 -0.44 -6.70 -2.82
CA LEU A 25 -1.03 -8.03 -3.02
C LEU A 25 -2.35 -8.19 -2.26
N GLY A 26 -2.41 -7.77 -0.99
CA GLY A 26 -3.61 -7.87 -0.17
C GLY A 26 -4.79 -7.06 -0.73
N ASN A 27 -4.54 -5.81 -1.14
CA ASN A 27 -5.58 -4.98 -1.74
C ASN A 27 -6.01 -5.50 -3.12
N LEU A 28 -5.10 -6.06 -3.92
CA LEU A 28 -5.44 -6.66 -5.22
C LEU A 28 -6.31 -7.92 -5.07
N LEU A 29 -6.00 -8.77 -4.09
CA LEU A 29 -6.82 -9.92 -3.73
C LEU A 29 -8.21 -9.49 -3.23
N ASN A 30 -8.28 -8.46 -2.38
CA ASN A 30 -9.55 -7.89 -1.92
C ASN A 30 -10.39 -7.40 -3.11
N ILE A 31 -9.80 -6.62 -4.03
CA ILE A 31 -10.51 -6.15 -5.22
C ILE A 31 -11.06 -7.33 -6.02
N ARG A 32 -10.24 -8.36 -6.27
CA ARG A 32 -10.66 -9.56 -7.03
C ARG A 32 -11.80 -10.31 -6.34
N LEU A 33 -11.74 -10.48 -5.02
CA LEU A 33 -12.75 -11.19 -4.24
C LEU A 33 -14.06 -10.38 -4.15
N LEU A 34 -13.96 -9.10 -3.80
CA LEU A 34 -15.10 -8.20 -3.60
C LEU A 34 -15.81 -7.87 -4.90
N TRP A 35 -15.11 -7.88 -6.04
CA TRP A 35 -15.72 -7.66 -7.34
C TRP A 35 -16.88 -8.62 -7.62
N ARG A 36 -16.76 -9.86 -7.16
CA ARG A 36 -17.81 -10.88 -7.30
C ARG A 36 -19.02 -10.63 -6.38
N THR A 37 -18.82 -9.95 -5.26
CA THR A 37 -19.85 -9.66 -4.23
C THR A 37 -20.27 -8.18 -4.23
N ARG A 38 -19.95 -7.43 -5.28
CA ARG A 38 -20.18 -5.98 -5.40
C ARG A 38 -21.64 -5.49 -5.24
N ARG A 39 -22.62 -6.41 -5.27
CA ARG A 39 -24.04 -6.09 -5.02
C ARG A 39 -24.34 -5.86 -3.55
N ASN A 40 -23.47 -6.26 -2.64
CA ASN A 40 -23.59 -5.94 -1.22
C ASN A 40 -22.98 -4.54 -0.97
N PRO A 41 -23.71 -3.59 -0.36
CA PRO A 41 -23.24 -2.22 -0.14
C PRO A 41 -21.95 -2.17 0.71
N CYS A 42 -21.82 -3.04 1.71
CA CYS A 42 -20.59 -3.12 2.51
C CYS A 42 -19.39 -3.59 1.68
N ALA A 43 -19.61 -4.57 0.80
CA ALA A 43 -18.56 -5.06 -0.10
C ALA A 43 -18.14 -3.99 -1.12
N PHE A 44 -19.07 -3.15 -1.58
CA PHE A 44 -18.78 -2.05 -2.49
C PHE A 44 -17.91 -0.96 -1.83
N ILE A 45 -18.23 -0.57 -0.59
CA ILE A 45 -17.42 0.39 0.18
C ILE A 45 -16.02 -0.16 0.43
N PHE A 46 -15.92 -1.44 0.78
CA PHE A 46 -14.63 -2.10 1.01
C PHE A 46 -13.80 -2.24 -0.27
N LEU A 47 -14.46 -2.41 -1.42
CA LEU A 47 -13.83 -2.41 -2.74
C LEU A 47 -13.25 -1.04 -3.08
N ILE A 48 -14.01 0.04 -2.88
CA ILE A 48 -13.50 1.42 -3.08
C ILE A 48 -12.31 1.68 -2.16
N THR A 49 -12.41 1.29 -0.89
CA THR A 49 -11.32 1.45 0.09
C THR A 49 -10.06 0.70 -0.35
N SER A 50 -10.20 -0.51 -0.89
CA SER A 50 -9.08 -1.29 -1.40
C SER A 50 -8.40 -0.62 -2.61
N PHE A 51 -9.18 0.04 -3.49
CA PHE A 51 -8.63 0.86 -4.57
C PHE A 51 -7.86 2.07 -4.05
N ILE A 52 -8.41 2.79 -3.07
CA ILE A 52 -7.74 3.94 -2.44
C ILE A 52 -6.43 3.49 -1.79
N ASN A 53 -6.42 2.36 -1.08
CA ASN A 53 -5.20 1.82 -0.49
C ASN A 53 -4.12 1.51 -1.53
N CYS A 54 -4.47 0.95 -2.69
CA CYS A 54 -3.51 0.76 -3.78
C CYS A 54 -2.90 2.10 -4.24
N ILE A 55 -3.71 3.14 -4.38
CA ILE A 55 -3.25 4.49 -4.78
C ILE A 55 -2.31 5.05 -3.71
N VAL A 56 -2.68 4.97 -2.42
CA VAL A 56 -1.85 5.46 -1.31
C VAL A 56 -0.51 4.73 -1.24
N LEU A 57 -0.49 3.42 -1.45
CA LEU A 57 0.74 2.65 -1.50
C LEU A 57 1.64 3.09 -2.68
N PHE A 58 1.05 3.31 -3.86
CA PHE A 58 1.79 3.74 -5.05
C PHE A 58 2.31 5.19 -4.99
N TYR A 59 1.50 6.13 -4.50
CA TYR A 59 1.89 7.54 -4.48
C TYR A 59 2.56 7.97 -3.19
N GLY A 60 2.30 7.30 -2.07
CA GLY A 60 2.87 7.62 -0.77
C GLY A 60 4.09 6.77 -0.45
N LEU A 61 3.92 5.45 -0.41
CA LEU A 61 4.98 4.56 0.08
C LEU A 61 6.06 4.31 -0.99
N PHE A 62 5.66 4.06 -2.23
CA PHE A 62 6.59 3.80 -3.32
C PHE A 62 7.44 5.03 -3.69
N THR A 63 6.84 6.22 -3.72
CA THR A 63 7.59 7.48 -3.93
C THR A 63 8.59 7.73 -2.79
N ARG A 64 8.22 7.43 -1.54
CA ARG A 64 9.11 7.55 -0.38
C ARG A 64 10.27 6.55 -0.44
N ILE A 65 10.04 5.34 -0.94
CA ILE A 65 11.10 4.34 -1.17
C ILE A 65 12.04 4.79 -2.29
N LEU A 66 11.53 5.38 -3.38
CA LEU A 66 12.36 5.88 -4.50
C LEU A 66 13.10 7.18 -4.20
N SER A 67 12.61 7.98 -3.26
CA SER A 67 13.22 9.25 -2.85
C SER A 67 14.39 9.08 -1.87
N VAL A 68 14.61 7.85 -1.37
CA VAL A 68 15.68 7.48 -0.46
C VAL A 68 16.96 7.16 -1.24
#